data_AF-A0AB37UAX6-F1
#
_entry.id   AF-A0AB37UAX6-F1
#
_cell.length_a   1.000
_cell.length_b   1.000
_cell.length_c   1.000
_cell.angle_alpha   90.00
_cell.angle_beta   90.00
_cell.angle_gamma   90.00
#
_symmetry.space_group_name_H-M   'P 1'
#
loop_
_entity.id
_entity.type
_entity.pdbx_description
1 polymer ?
#
loop_
_entity_poly.entity_id
_entity_poly.type
_entity_poly.pdbx_seq_one_letter_code
_entity_poly.pdbx_strand_id
1 'polypeptide(L)' 'MFTVKLKNGETIQVPIEELEEFLEKNRDRIEIQHKQMGKRRVAPVSSSQ' A
#
# COMPACT_ATOMS: atom_id res chain seq x y z
N MET A 1 -10.51 1.70 -11.15
CA MET A 1 -10.70 2.47 -9.91
C MET A 1 -9.70 2.02 -8.87
N PHE A 2 -8.87 2.95 -8.40
CA PHE A 2 -7.87 2.76 -7.35
C PHE A 2 -8.33 3.50 -6.10
N THR A 3 -8.07 2.91 -4.95
CA THR A 3 -8.41 3.49 -3.66
C THR A 3 -7.16 4.10 -3.05
N VAL A 4 -7.16 5.41 -2.85
CA VAL A 4 -6.05 6.14 -2.25
C VAL A 4 -6.46 6.62 -0.86
N LYS A 5 -5.64 6.31 0.13
CA LYS A 5 -5.81 6.77 1.50
C LYS A 5 -4.96 8.02 1.72
N LEU A 6 -5.57 9.06 2.29
CA LEU A 6 -4.92 10.31 2.64
C LEU A 6 -4.54 10.32 4.13
N LYS A 7 -3.55 11.15 4.49
CA LYS A 7 -3.03 11.29 5.85
C LYS A 7 -4.06 11.77 6.87
N ASN A 8 -5.13 12.43 6.43
CA ASN A 8 -6.26 12.83 7.27
C ASN A 8 -7.26 11.70 7.54
N GLY A 9 -7.01 10.48 7.03
CA GLY A 9 -7.90 9.33 7.17
C GLY A 9 -8.99 9.24 6.10
N GLU A 10 -9.09 10.22 5.19
CA GLU A 10 -10.00 10.14 4.05
C GLU A 10 -9.54 9.11 3.04
N THR A 11 -10.51 8.54 2.33
CA THR A 11 -10.28 7.54 1.29
C THR A 11 -11.02 7.96 0.03
N ILE A 12 -10.29 8.06 -1.07
CA ILE A 12 -10.80 8.55 -2.36
C ILE A 12 -10.65 7.46 -3.40
N GLN A 13 -11.66 7.32 -4.27
CA GLN A 13 -11.61 6.44 -5.42
C GLN A 13 -11.22 7.25 -6.66
N VAL A 14 -10.17 6.83 -7.35
CA VAL A 14 -9.62 7.52 -8.52
C VAL A 14 -9.62 6.57 -9.72
N PRO A 15 -10.11 6.98 -10.90
CA PRO A 15 -9.98 6.19 -12.12
C PRO A 15 -8.51 6.04 -12.53
N ILE A 16 -8.18 5.05 -13.38
CA ILE A 16 -6.77 4.79 -13.72
C ILE A 16 -6.18 5.95 -14.54
N GLU A 17 -7.01 6.56 -15.36
CA GLU A 17 -6.69 7.66 -16.27
C GLU A 17 -6.21 8.91 -15.53
N GLU A 18 -6.70 9.14 -14.31
CA GLU A 18 -6.36 10.30 -13.48
C GLU A 18 -5.40 9.96 -12.34
N LEU A 19 -5.03 8.68 -12.20
CA LEU A 19 -4.28 8.21 -11.03
C LEU A 19 -2.91 8.89 -10.93
N GLU A 20 -2.16 8.96 -12.04
CA GLU A 20 -0.81 9.55 -12.02
C GLU A 20 -0.84 11.02 -11.61
N GLU A 21 -1.70 11.82 -12.24
CA GLU A 21 -1.84 13.24 -11.93
C GLU A 21 -2.35 13.46 -10.50
N PHE A 22 -3.27 12.62 -10.03
CA PHE A 22 -3.76 12.68 -8.66
C PHE A 22 -2.65 12.38 -7.65
N LEU A 23 -1.84 11.35 -7.89
CA LEU A 23 -0.73 10.97 -7.02
C LEU A 23 0.35 12.06 -6.98
N GLU A 24 0.66 12.68 -8.11
CA GLU A 24 1.65 13.77 -8.19
C GLU A 24 1.17 15.00 -7.42
N LYS A 25 -0.05 15.48 -7.68
CA LYS A 25 -0.62 16.67 -7.01
C LYS A 25 -0.82 16.48 -5.51
N ASN A 26 -1.11 15.26 -5.07
CA ASN A 26 -1.43 14.97 -3.67
C ASN A 26 -0.30 14.22 -2.94
N ARG A 27 0.90 14.18 -3.50
CA ARG A 27 2.04 13.42 -2.95
C ARG A 27 2.25 13.62 -1.45
N ASP A 28 2.19 14.86 -0.97
CA ASP A 28 2.39 15.20 0.44
C ASP A 28 1.20 14.87 1.35
N ARG A 29 0.03 14.63 0.77
CA ARG A 29 -1.23 14.33 1.45
C ARG A 29 -1.54 12.84 1.50
N ILE A 30 -0.91 12.04 0.65
CA ILE A 30 -1.15 10.60 0.55
C ILE A 30 -0.44 9.86 1.70
N GLU A 31 -1.13 8.88 2.27
CA GLU A 31 -0.55 7.97 3.26
C GLU A 31 0.28 6.90 2.54
N ILE A 32 1.61 6.99 2.66
CA ILE A 32 2.51 5.96 2.13
C ILE A 32 2.61 4.83 3.15
N GLN A 33 1.97 3.70 2.83
CA GLN A 33 2.07 2.50 3.65
C GLN A 33 3.34 1.72 3.32
N HIS A 34 4.35 1.86 4.17
CA HIS A 34 5.51 0.97 4.15
C HIS A 34 5.12 -0.37 4.76
N LYS A 35 4.73 -1.34 3.91
CA LYS A 35 4.60 -2.72 4.36
C LYS A 35 5.99 -3.24 4.70
N GLN A 36 6.29 -3.36 5.99
CA GLN A 36 7.44 -4.16 6.40
C GLN A 36 7.23 -5.56 5.85
N MET A 37 8.08 -5.98 4.92
CA MET A 37 8.16 -7.39 4.55
C MET A 37 8.69 -8.12 5.78
N GLY A 38 7.78 -8.59 6.62
CA GLY A 38 8.12 -9.50 7.71
C GLY A 38 8.95 -10.62 7.12
N LYS A 39 10.16 -10.83 7.67
CA LYS A 39 11.03 -11.96 7.33
C LYS A 39 10.13 -13.18 7.20
N ARG A 40 10.02 -13.75 5.98
CA ARG A 40 9.33 -15.01 5.76
C ARG A 40 9.85 -15.95 6.84
N ARG A 41 9.01 -16.31 7.81
CA ARG A 41 9.34 -17.38 8.75
C ARG A 41 9.49 -18.60 7.85
N VAL A 42 10.73 -19.02 7.63
CA VAL A 42 11.03 -20.34 7.06
C VAL A 42 10.28 -21.28 7.98
N ALA A 43 9.23 -21.94 7.46
CA ALA A 43 8.54 -22.95 8.24
C ALA A 43 9.62 -23.91 8.75
N PRO A 44 9.65 -24.26 10.05
CA PRO A 44 10.52 -25.33 10.48
C PRO A 44 10.09 -26.55 9.67
N VAL A 45 10.95 -27.00 8.77
CA VAL A 45 10.81 -28.34 8.20
C VAL A 45 10.85 -29.27 9.39
N SER A 46 9.68 -29.80 9.77
CA SER A 46 9.62 -30.94 10.67
C SER A 46 10.38 -32.06 9.97
N SER A 47 11.62 -32.26 10.39
CA SER A 47 12.36 -33.50 10.16
C SER A 47 11.62 -34.59 10.92
N SER A 48 10.68 -35.24 10.23
CA SER A 48 10.15 -36.52 10.66
C SER A 48 11.28 -37.56 10.57
N GLN A 49 11.36 -38.37 11.63
CA GLN A 49 12.23 -39.53 11.84
C GLN A 49 12.28 -40.50 10.65
#